data_AF-A0A934B1W0-F1
#
_entry.id   AF-A0A934B1W0-F1
#
_cell.length_a   1.000
_cell.length_b   1.000
_cell.length_c   1.000
_cell.angle_alpha   90.00
_cell.angle_beta   90.00
_cell.angle_gamma   90.00
#
_symmetry.space_group_name_H-M   'P 1'
#
loop_
_entity.id
_entity.type
_entity.pdbx_description
1 polymer ?
#
loop_
_entity_poly.entity_id
_entity_poly.type
_entity_poly.pdbx_seq_one_letter_code
_entity_poly.pdbx_strand_id
1 'polypeptide(L)'
;MDCNNIRNKLSAYLDDELSFRDREVVEKHLELCPACAREKKSLFLLSSLMDEIAAEDISPFFTEKVISSVKTDSRQTSKHHSLRSALACLGIIVLMLAGAGIFGSHYLNRDERDEYAYLSNFDDFPPDSFSYILIPSLRGKSR
;
A
#
# COMPACT_ATOMS: atom_id res chain seq x y z
N MET A 1 26.40 0.92 -1.33
CA MET A 1 25.05 1.42 -1.67
C MET A 1 25.19 2.73 -2.42
N ASP A 2 24.43 2.91 -3.49
CA ASP A 2 24.32 4.18 -4.20
C ASP A 2 23.38 5.15 -3.46
N CYS A 3 23.55 6.45 -3.70
CA CYS A 3 22.75 7.48 -3.02
C CYS A 3 21.25 7.35 -3.31
N ASN A 4 20.84 6.93 -4.51
CA ASN A 4 19.42 6.86 -4.86
C ASN A 4 18.70 5.80 -4.01
N ASN A 5 19.32 4.62 -3.83
CA ASN A 5 18.76 3.59 -2.96
C ASN A 5 18.60 4.09 -1.51
N ILE A 6 19.59 4.83 -1.00
CA ILE A 6 19.55 5.37 0.36
C ILE A 6 18.44 6.40 0.51
N ARG A 7 18.31 7.34 -0.44
CA ARG A 7 17.25 8.35 -0.45
C ARG A 7 15.85 7.74 -0.38
N ASN A 8 15.61 6.70 -1.18
CA ASN A 8 14.33 5.99 -1.19
C ASN A 8 14.01 5.31 0.14
N LYS A 9 15.02 5.04 0.98
CA LYS A 9 14.86 4.42 2.30
C LYS A 9 14.77 5.44 3.44
N LEU A 10 14.94 6.74 3.19
CA LEU A 10 15.01 7.73 4.26
C LEU A 10 13.68 7.94 5.00
N SER A 11 12.53 7.88 4.32
CA SER A 11 11.22 7.97 5.00
C SER A 11 11.03 6.81 5.97
N ALA A 12 11.09 5.57 5.46
CA ALA A 12 11.01 4.36 6.28
C ALA A 12 12.07 4.31 7.39
N TYR A 13 13.25 4.90 7.18
CA TYR A 13 14.27 5.04 8.23
C TYR A 13 13.81 5.94 9.39
N LEU A 14 13.19 7.09 9.07
CA LEU A 14 12.66 8.04 10.06
C LEU A 14 11.45 7.46 10.81
N ASP A 15 10.62 6.67 10.11
CA ASP A 15 9.40 6.06 10.64
C ASP A 15 9.65 4.75 11.42
N ASP A 16 10.91 4.32 11.55
CA ASP A 16 11.31 3.06 12.20
C ASP A 16 10.80 1.77 11.52
N GLU A 17 10.60 1.83 10.20
CA GLU A 17 10.02 0.73 9.40
C GLU A 17 11.07 -0.14 8.68
N LEU A 18 12.36 0.22 8.79
CA LEU A 18 13.43 -0.56 8.17
C LEU A 18 13.76 -1.82 8.97
N SER A 19 14.12 -2.89 8.25
CA SER A 19 14.77 -4.04 8.86
C SER A 19 16.09 -3.63 9.53
N PHE A 20 16.52 -4.36 10.57
CA PHE A 20 17.80 -4.10 11.25
C PHE A 20 18.98 -4.00 10.28
N ARG A 21 19.03 -4.90 9.29
CA ARG A 21 20.08 -4.94 8.27
C ARG A 21 20.03 -3.71 7.36
N ASP A 22 18.85 -3.29 6.92
CA ASP A 22 18.71 -2.11 6.07
C ASP A 22 19.04 -0.83 6.82
N ARG A 23 18.64 -0.74 8.10
CA ARG A 23 18.99 0.37 8.97
C ARG A 23 20.50 0.52 9.12
N GLU A 24 21.21 -0.57 9.43
CA GLU A 24 22.68 -0.53 9.58
C GLU A 24 23.37 -0.04 8.29
N VAL A 25 22.88 -0.49 7.13
CA VAL A 25 23.41 -0.07 5.82
C VAL A 25 23.15 1.42 5.56
N VAL A 26 21.96 1.91 5.91
CA VAL A 26 21.61 3.33 5.79
C VAL A 26 22.48 4.18 6.72
N GLU A 27 22.66 3.77 7.97
CA GLU A 27 23.47 4.49 8.96
C GLU A 27 24.93 4.64 8.50
N LYS A 28 25.55 3.53 8.09
CA LYS A 28 26.91 3.55 7.54
C LYS A 28 27.05 4.48 6.33
N HIS A 29 26.04 4.56 5.48
CA HIS A 29 26.08 5.47 4.34
C HIS A 29 25.91 6.94 4.76
N LEU A 30 25.05 7.22 5.75
CA LEU A 30 24.83 8.57 6.24
C LEU A 30 26.06 9.15 6.93
N GLU A 31 26.88 8.32 7.58
CA GLU A 31 28.18 8.71 8.15
C GLU A 31 29.18 9.16 7.08
N LEU A 32 29.13 8.54 5.90
CA LEU A 32 30.11 8.75 4.82
C LEU A 32 29.64 9.72 3.74
N CYS A 33 28.32 9.96 3.61
CA CYS A 33 27.74 10.77 2.54
C CYS A 33 27.00 12.01 3.08
N PRO A 34 27.65 13.19 3.05
CA PRO A 34 27.05 14.45 3.50
C PRO A 34 25.78 14.84 2.72
N ALA A 35 25.66 14.42 1.45
CA ALA A 35 24.49 14.74 0.64
C ALA A 35 23.24 14.03 1.18
N CYS A 36 23.33 12.72 1.44
CA CYS A 36 22.22 11.94 2.01
C CYS A 36 21.93 12.34 3.46
N ALA A 37 22.95 12.70 4.24
CA ALA A 37 22.76 13.22 5.60
C ALA A 37 21.96 14.54 5.63
N ARG A 38 22.23 15.45 4.67
CA ARG A 38 21.44 16.68 4.52
C ARG A 38 20.00 16.39 4.13
N GLU A 39 19.77 15.43 3.24
CA GLU A 39 18.44 15.05 2.80
C GLU A 39 17.60 14.45 3.94
N LYS A 40 18.19 13.54 4.73
CA LYS A 40 17.57 13.04 5.98
C LYS A 40 17.16 14.20 6.88
N LYS A 41 18.04 15.20 7.07
CA LYS A 41 17.75 16.36 7.91
C LYS A 41 16.60 17.19 7.37
N SER A 42 16.53 17.40 6.05
CA SER A 42 15.40 18.12 5.43
C SER A 42 14.08 17.40 5.63
N LEU A 43 14.05 16.08 5.47
CA LEU A 43 12.84 15.27 5.71
C LEU A 43 12.42 15.31 7.18
N PHE A 44 13.37 15.19 8.11
CA PHE A 44 13.11 15.32 9.54
C PHE A 44 12.49 16.67 9.89
N LEU A 45 13.07 17.78 9.39
CA LEU A 45 12.52 19.12 9.62
C LEU A 45 11.10 19.26 9.08
N LEU A 46 10.82 18.73 7.89
CA LEU A 46 9.47 18.76 7.32
C LEU A 46 8.46 18.01 8.21
N SER A 47 8.84 16.83 8.70
CA SER A 47 8.00 16.04 9.61
C SER A 47 7.77 16.78 10.94
N SER A 48 8.79 17.37 11.53
CA SER A 48 8.65 18.12 12.79
C SER A 48 7.74 19.35 12.65
N LEU A 49 7.70 20.01 11.50
CA LEU A 49 6.77 21.12 11.25
C LEU A 49 5.31 20.64 11.24
N MET A 50 5.05 19.38 10.90
CA MET A 50 3.70 18.82 10.94
C MET A 50 3.25 18.54 12.38
N ASP A 51 4.18 18.21 13.28
CA ASP A 51 3.88 18.00 14.70
C ASP A 51 3.44 19.29 15.42
N GLU A 52 3.81 20.46 14.87
CA GLU A 52 3.39 21.76 15.39
C GLU A 52 1.94 22.12 15.02
N ILE A 53 1.30 21.36 14.14
CA ILE A 53 -0.10 21.58 13.77
C ILE A 53 -0.97 21.17 14.96
N ALA A 54 -1.76 22.14 15.47
CA ALA A 54 -2.63 21.92 16.61
C ALA A 54 -3.53 20.70 16.39
N ALA A 55 -3.46 19.73 17.30
CA ALA A 55 -4.37 18.61 17.31
C ALA A 55 -5.79 19.12 17.56
N GLU A 56 -6.72 18.72 16.69
CA GLU A 56 -8.15 18.99 16.86
C GLU A 56 -8.66 18.24 18.10
N ASP A 57 -9.55 18.89 18.87
CA ASP A 57 -10.16 18.25 20.03
C ASP A 57 -11.13 17.15 19.56
N ILE A 58 -10.76 15.91 19.79
CA ILE A 58 -11.52 14.75 19.32
C ILE A 58 -12.75 14.59 20.21
N SER A 59 -13.93 14.45 19.61
CA SER A 59 -15.17 14.16 20.34
C SER A 59 -14.99 12.99 21.33
N PRO A 60 -15.48 13.09 22.57
CA PRO A 60 -15.40 12.01 23.57
C PRO A 60 -15.99 10.67 23.12
N PHE A 61 -16.88 10.68 22.12
CA PHE A 61 -17.54 9.48 21.58
C PHE A 61 -16.81 8.85 20.38
N PHE A 62 -15.70 9.45 19.91
CA PHE A 62 -15.01 8.99 18.71
C PHE A 62 -14.52 7.54 18.84
N THR A 63 -13.86 7.22 19.96
CA THR A 63 -13.35 5.87 20.23
C THR A 63 -14.46 4.82 20.25
N GLU A 64 -15.58 5.12 20.90
CA GLU A 64 -16.73 4.22 20.96
C GLU A 64 -17.32 4.00 19.55
N LYS A 65 -17.48 5.07 18.78
CA LYS A 65 -17.97 5.00 17.40
C LYS A 65 -17.06 4.12 16.54
N VAL A 66 -15.75 4.34 16.56
CA VAL A 66 -14.78 3.55 15.77
C VAL A 66 -14.82 2.06 16.15
N ILE A 67 -14.79 1.74 17.45
CA ILE A 67 -14.83 0.35 17.93
C ILE A 67 -16.14 -0.34 17.52
N SER A 68 -17.26 0.38 17.57
CA SER A 68 -18.57 -0.18 17.20
C SER A 68 -18.64 -0.51 15.70
N SER A 69 -18.10 0.35 14.83
CA SER A 69 -18.07 0.16 13.37
C SER A 69 -17.25 -1.06 12.94
N VAL A 70 -16.08 -1.31 13.57
CA VAL A 70 -15.25 -2.48 13.24
C VAL A 70 -15.95 -3.80 13.59
N LYS A 71 -16.73 -3.83 14.68
CA LYS A 71 -17.42 -5.05 15.11
C LYS A 71 -18.57 -5.44 14.19
N THR A 72 -19.26 -4.48 13.58
CA THR A 72 -20.43 -4.73 12.72
C THR A 72 -20.07 -5.33 11.37
N ASP A 73 -18.91 -5.01 10.80
CA ASP A 73 -18.49 -5.51 9.48
C ASP A 73 -18.10 -6.99 9.47
N SER A 74 -17.69 -7.54 10.61
CA SER A 74 -17.25 -8.94 10.71
C SER A 74 -18.37 -10.01 10.62
N ARG A 75 -19.64 -9.61 10.48
CA ARG A 75 -20.80 -10.53 10.57
C ARG A 75 -21.54 -10.80 9.25
N GLN A 76 -21.13 -10.22 8.12
CA GLN A 76 -21.79 -10.43 6.82
C GLN A 76 -21.07 -11.45 5.93
N THR A 77 -20.87 -12.69 6.40
CA THR A 77 -20.60 -13.81 5.47
C THR A 77 -21.89 -14.60 5.26
N SER A 78 -22.56 -14.32 4.15
CA SER A 78 -23.82 -14.93 3.69
C SER A 78 -23.79 -16.47 3.71
N LYS A 79 -24.79 -17.08 4.35
CA LYS A 79 -24.99 -18.54 4.48
C LYS A 79 -25.55 -19.24 3.22
N HIS A 80 -25.59 -18.58 2.05
CA HIS A 80 -26.35 -19.09 0.91
C HIS A 80 -25.58 -19.97 -0.12
N HIS A 81 -24.27 -20.21 0.03
CA HIS A 81 -23.50 -20.91 -1.02
C HIS A 81 -23.40 -22.46 -0.86
N SER A 82 -23.97 -23.06 0.19
CA SER A 82 -23.67 -24.47 0.52
C SER A 82 -24.50 -25.55 -0.21
N LEU A 83 -25.48 -25.20 -1.05
CA LEU A 83 -26.34 -26.21 -1.68
C LEU A 83 -26.22 -26.30 -3.22
N ARG A 84 -25.41 -25.45 -3.86
CA ARG A 84 -25.23 -25.47 -5.34
C ARG A 84 -23.81 -25.81 -5.80
N SER A 85 -22.85 -25.97 -4.90
CA SER A 85 -21.42 -26.17 -5.23
C SER A 85 -21.01 -27.61 -5.56
N ALA A 86 -21.85 -28.61 -5.28
CA ALA A 86 -21.51 -30.01 -5.58
C ALA A 86 -21.57 -30.35 -7.09
N LEU A 87 -22.40 -29.64 -7.87
CA LEU A 87 -22.57 -29.90 -9.31
C LEU A 87 -21.58 -29.14 -10.21
N ALA A 88 -20.94 -28.08 -9.70
CA ALA A 88 -20.03 -27.22 -10.48
C ALA A 88 -18.59 -27.74 -10.55
N CYS A 89 -18.15 -28.57 -9.59
CA CYS A 89 -16.75 -29.02 -9.50
C CYS A 89 -16.31 -29.94 -10.64
N LEU A 90 -17.21 -30.77 -11.19
CA LEU A 90 -16.89 -31.69 -12.28
C LEU A 90 -16.58 -30.98 -13.60
N GLY A 91 -17.32 -29.91 -13.92
CA GLY A 91 -17.10 -29.14 -15.15
C GLY A 91 -15.79 -28.35 -15.15
N ILE A 92 -15.38 -27.84 -13.98
CA ILE A 92 -14.16 -27.03 -13.83
C ILE A 92 -12.89 -27.90 -13.96
N ILE A 93 -12.91 -29.13 -13.45
CA ILE A 93 -11.76 -30.06 -13.55
C ILE A 93 -11.49 -30.45 -15.01
N VAL A 94 -12.53 -30.71 -15.80
CA VAL A 94 -12.40 -31.05 -17.23
C VAL A 94 -11.84 -29.87 -18.03
N LEU A 95 -12.26 -28.64 -17.73
CA LEU A 95 -11.70 -27.43 -18.36
C LEU A 95 -10.24 -27.17 -17.98
N MET A 96 -9.83 -27.44 -16.73
CA MET A 96 -8.43 -27.28 -16.31
C MET A 96 -7.49 -28.29 -16.97
N LEU A 97 -7.92 -29.54 -17.15
CA LEU A 97 -7.09 -30.57 -17.81
C LEU A 97 -6.92 -30.28 -19.31
N ALA A 98 -7.98 -29.80 -19.98
CA ALA A 98 -7.89 -29.36 -21.38
C ALA A 98 -7.05 -28.08 -21.53
N GLY A 99 -7.17 -27.14 -20.58
CA GLY A 99 -6.38 -25.91 -20.55
C GLY A 99 -4.89 -26.17 -20.31
N ALA A 100 -4.52 -27.07 -19.39
CA ALA A 100 -3.12 -27.38 -19.10
C ALA A 100 -2.37 -27.99 -20.31
N GLY A 101 -3.04 -28.76 -21.16
CA GLY A 101 -2.44 -29.29 -22.39
C GLY A 101 -2.15 -28.21 -23.44
N ILE A 102 -2.98 -27.16 -23.50
CA ILE A 102 -2.82 -26.04 -24.45
C ILE A 102 -1.89 -24.97 -23.88
N PHE A 103 -1.94 -24.72 -22.57
CA PHE A 103 -1.16 -23.70 -21.87
C PHE A 103 0.27 -24.15 -21.57
N GLY A 104 0.49 -25.45 -21.31
CA GLY A 104 1.81 -26.04 -21.09
C GLY A 104 2.74 -25.94 -22.31
N SER A 105 2.19 -25.98 -23.53
CA SER A 105 2.97 -25.77 -24.76
C SER A 105 3.35 -24.29 -24.97
N HIS A 106 2.60 -23.37 -24.38
CA HIS A 106 2.84 -21.93 -24.42
C HIS A 106 3.74 -21.41 -23.28
N TYR A 107 3.82 -22.14 -22.15
CA TYR A 107 4.57 -21.75 -20.95
C TYR A 107 6.08 -21.99 -21.03
N LEU A 108 6.54 -22.96 -21.81
CA LEU A 108 7.98 -23.21 -22.00
C LEU A 108 8.72 -22.09 -22.77
N ASN A 109 8.00 -21.05 -23.23
CA ASN A 109 8.55 -19.97 -24.04
C ASN A 109 8.36 -18.57 -23.42
N ARG A 110 8.09 -18.47 -22.12
CA ARG A 110 7.86 -17.18 -21.44
C ARG A 110 8.97 -16.88 -20.43
N ASP A 111 9.88 -16.02 -20.86
CA ASP A 111 10.91 -15.37 -20.05
C ASP A 111 10.23 -14.23 -19.27
N GLU A 112 10.01 -14.41 -17.96
CA GLU A 112 9.30 -13.45 -17.10
C GLU A 112 10.25 -12.86 -16.05
N ARG A 113 10.77 -11.67 -16.36
CA ARG A 113 11.14 -10.68 -15.35
C ARG A 113 9.86 -9.97 -14.92
N ASP A 114 9.31 -10.35 -13.78
CA ASP A 114 8.12 -9.69 -13.25
C ASP A 114 8.48 -8.29 -12.72
N GLU A 115 8.04 -7.28 -13.47
CA GLU A 115 8.02 -5.88 -13.11
C GLU A 115 6.80 -5.65 -12.20
N TYR A 116 7.05 -5.47 -10.89
CA TYR A 116 5.97 -5.14 -9.95
C TYR A 116 5.34 -3.79 -10.31
N ALA A 117 4.11 -3.83 -10.81
CA ALA A 117 3.28 -2.66 -11.05
C ALA A 117 2.83 -2.07 -9.69
N TYR A 118 3.40 -0.94 -9.31
CA TYR A 118 2.88 -0.13 -8.21
C TYR A 118 1.43 0.30 -8.48
N LEU A 119 0.65 0.55 -7.43
CA LEU A 119 -0.69 1.15 -7.45
C LEU A 119 -0.69 2.49 -8.20
N SER A 120 -0.79 2.45 -9.53
CA SER A 120 -0.88 3.63 -10.39
C SER A 120 -2.32 4.16 -10.53
N ASN A 121 -3.30 3.40 -10.02
CA ASN A 121 -4.71 3.73 -10.15
C ASN A 121 -5.30 4.03 -8.77
N PHE A 122 -5.24 5.30 -8.41
CA PHE A 122 -5.94 5.89 -7.26
C PHE A 122 -7.41 6.25 -7.62
N ASP A 123 -8.00 5.59 -8.60
CA ASP A 123 -9.34 5.90 -9.12
C ASP A 123 -10.44 5.03 -8.47
N ASP A 124 -10.08 3.96 -7.75
CA ASP A 124 -11.02 3.05 -7.06
C ASP A 124 -11.27 3.44 -5.59
N PHE A 125 -11.28 4.74 -5.28
CA PHE A 125 -11.70 5.16 -3.94
C PHE A 125 -13.22 5.19 -3.84
N PRO A 126 -13.79 4.75 -2.70
CA PRO A 126 -15.23 4.86 -2.48
C PRO A 126 -15.69 6.32 -2.62
N PRO A 127 -16.92 6.56 -3.09
CA PRO A 127 -17.52 7.88 -3.01
C PRO A 127 -17.48 8.35 -1.55
N ASP A 128 -17.13 9.62 -1.34
CA ASP A 128 -16.87 10.26 -0.04
C ASP A 128 -15.47 10.07 0.59
N SER A 129 -14.51 9.48 -0.13
CA SER A 129 -13.11 9.53 0.31
C SER A 129 -12.56 10.97 0.34
N PHE A 130 -11.65 11.25 1.28
CA PHE A 130 -10.96 12.56 1.37
C PHE A 130 -10.31 12.98 0.04
N SER A 131 -9.81 12.01 -0.72
CA SER A 131 -9.24 12.19 -2.05
C SER A 131 -10.25 12.78 -3.03
N TYR A 132 -11.48 12.26 -3.07
CA TYR A 132 -12.56 12.73 -3.94
C TYR A 132 -12.97 14.18 -3.64
N ILE A 133 -12.90 14.60 -2.38
CA ILE A 133 -13.28 15.95 -1.94
C ILE A 133 -12.13 16.96 -2.12
N LEU A 134 -10.88 16.57 -1.81
CA LEU A 134 -9.74 17.48 -1.81
C LEU A 134 -9.08 17.67 -3.19
N ILE A 135 -9.00 16.62 -4.02
CA ILE A 135 -8.31 16.69 -5.32
C ILE A 135 -8.93 17.75 -6.25
N PRO A 136 -10.26 17.88 -6.37
CA PRO A 136 -10.87 18.95 -7.17
C PRO A 136 -10.56 20.36 -6.64
N SER A 137 -10.42 20.51 -5.32
CA SER A 137 -10.14 21.80 -4.67
C SER A 137 -8.70 22.29 -4.91
N LEU A 138 -7.73 21.37 -4.99
CA LEU A 138 -6.34 21.68 -5.30
C LEU A 138 -6.09 21.95 -6.80
N ARG A 139 -6.96 21.46 -7.68
CA ARG A 139 -6.81 21.59 -9.15
C ARG A 139 -7.32 22.94 -9.69
N GLY A 140 -7.71 23.88 -8.82
CA GLY A 140 -8.36 25.13 -9.20
C GLY A 140 -7.70 26.41 -8.70
N LYS A 141 -6.54 26.81 -9.26
CA LYS A 141 -6.25 28.21 -9.61
C LYS A 141 -5.00 28.36 -10.51
N SER A 142 -5.12 27.95 -11.77
CA SER A 142 -4.28 28.50 -12.85
C SER A 142 -5.19 29.42 -13.67
N ARG A 143 -5.15 30.72 -13.40
CA ARG A 143 -5.62 31.76 -14.32
C ARG A 143 -4.45 32.23 -15.16
#